data_AF-A0AAW9NUI8-F1
#
_entry.id   AF-A0AAW9NUI8-F1
#
_cell.length_a   1.000
_cell.length_b   1.000
_cell.length_c   1.000
_cell.angle_alpha   90.00
_cell.angle_beta   90.00
_cell.angle_gamma   90.00
#
_symmetry.space_group_name_H-M   'P 1'
#
loop_
_entity.id
_entity.type
_entity.pdbx_description
1 polymer ?
#
loop_
_entity_poly.entity_id
_entity_poly.type
_entity_poly.pdbx_seq_one_letter_code
_entity_poly.pdbx_strand_id
1 'polypeptide(L)'
;MRTIFSGLFAYIAGFACYTLMLKIVWAQSLGGDGVAVMLWGAIAFFFIAVPIYLLVIRVARKCSNKYHYIYYPLSCMFVFVVPTAFIAMALGGTFDIFGPEEMLFYSFFLATGLVFGLMQSFNRRAAALGQN
;
A
#
# COMPACT_ATOMS: atom_id res chain seq x y z
N MET A 1 -9.35 15.02 6.84
CA MET A 1 -10.33 14.14 6.13
C MET A 1 -9.78 13.50 4.86
N ARG A 2 -9.30 14.24 3.85
CA ARG A 2 -8.90 13.66 2.54
C ARG A 2 -7.87 12.50 2.64
N THR A 3 -6.84 12.63 3.47
CA THR A 3 -5.82 11.57 3.67
C THR A 3 -6.39 10.30 4.31
N ILE A 4 -7.39 10.44 5.19
CA ILE A 4 -8.02 9.29 5.88
C ILE A 4 -8.80 8.46 4.86
N PHE A 5 -9.60 9.11 4.01
CA PHE A 5 -10.27 8.44 2.89
C PHE A 5 -9.28 7.81 1.92
N SER A 6 -8.17 8.51 1.59
CA SER A 6 -7.12 7.93 0.76
C SER A 6 -6.52 6.66 1.37
N GLY A 7 -6.31 6.64 2.68
CA GLY A 7 -5.85 5.44 3.40
C GLY A 7 -6.86 4.30 3.34
N LEU A 8 -8.14 4.58 3.61
CA LEU A 8 -9.20 3.55 3.58
C LEU A 8 -9.38 2.94 2.19
N PHE A 9 -9.47 3.75 1.14
CA PHE A 9 -9.60 3.25 -0.23
C PHE A 9 -8.36 2.48 -0.68
N ALA A 10 -7.16 2.96 -0.33
CA ALA A 10 -5.93 2.25 -0.63
C ALA A 10 -5.89 0.89 0.07
N TYR A 11 -6.27 0.83 1.35
CA TYR A 11 -6.34 -0.41 2.11
C TYR A 11 -7.30 -1.43 1.48
N ILE A 12 -8.53 -1.00 1.14
CA ILE A 12 -9.52 -1.85 0.48
C ILE A 12 -8.99 -2.37 -0.85
N ALA A 13 -8.34 -1.52 -1.65
CA ALA A 13 -7.73 -1.92 -2.92
C ALA A 13 -6.60 -2.94 -2.73
N GLY A 14 -5.75 -2.77 -1.71
CA GLY A 14 -4.73 -3.76 -1.36
C GLY A 14 -5.33 -5.09 -0.97
N PHE A 15 -6.34 -5.08 -0.10
CA PHE A 15 -7.01 -6.30 0.34
C PHE A 15 -7.71 -7.03 -0.82
N ALA A 16 -8.38 -6.28 -1.71
CA ALA A 16 -8.94 -6.84 -2.93
C ALA A 16 -7.86 -7.44 -3.83
N CYS A 17 -6.71 -6.77 -3.99
CA CYS A 17 -5.59 -7.31 -4.78
C CYS A 17 -5.00 -8.59 -4.17
N TYR A 18 -4.81 -8.63 -2.84
CA TYR A 18 -4.37 -9.82 -2.11
C TYR A 18 -5.30 -11.00 -2.38
N THR A 19 -6.61 -10.80 -2.19
CA THR A 19 -7.59 -11.87 -2.36
C THR A 19 -7.71 -12.35 -3.80
N LEU A 20 -7.62 -11.43 -4.77
CA LEU A 20 -7.57 -11.77 -6.19
C LEU A 20 -6.30 -12.57 -6.52
N MET A 21 -5.14 -12.16 -6.01
CA MET A 21 -3.87 -12.83 -6.26
C MET A 21 -3.87 -14.25 -5.68
N LEU A 22 -4.38 -14.42 -4.46
CA LEU A 22 -4.56 -15.72 -3.81
C LEU A 22 -5.45 -16.66 -4.66
N LYS A 23 -6.53 -16.11 -5.22
CA LYS A 23 -7.45 -16.87 -6.07
C LYS A 23 -6.86 -17.21 -7.44
N ILE A 24 -6.12 -16.28 -8.06
CA ILE A 24 -5.61 -16.46 -9.43
C ILE A 24 -4.37 -17.35 -9.46
N VAL A 25 -3.42 -17.15 -8.55
CA VAL A 25 -2.12 -17.84 -8.59
C VAL A 25 -2.15 -19.15 -7.81
N TRP A 26 -2.85 -19.20 -6.68
CA TRP A 26 -2.89 -20.38 -5.81
C TRP A 26 -4.23 -21.13 -5.84
N ALA A 27 -5.24 -20.64 -6.57
CA ALA A 27 -6.60 -21.22 -6.60
C ALA A 27 -7.21 -21.40 -5.20
N GLN A 28 -6.77 -20.59 -4.22
CA GLN A 28 -7.18 -20.66 -2.83
C GLN A 28 -8.10 -19.49 -2.45
N SER A 29 -8.80 -19.66 -1.34
CA SER A 29 -9.56 -18.59 -0.68
C SER A 29 -8.99 -18.36 0.71
N LEU A 30 -9.25 -17.18 1.30
CA LEU A 30 -8.74 -16.80 2.62
C LEU A 30 -9.10 -17.79 3.75
N GLY A 31 -10.12 -18.63 3.59
CA GLY A 31 -10.50 -19.63 4.59
C GLY A 31 -10.66 -19.03 6.00
N GLY A 32 -10.08 -19.69 7.01
CA GLY A 32 -10.06 -19.23 8.40
C GLY A 32 -9.06 -18.10 8.69
N ASP A 33 -8.11 -17.85 7.79
CA ASP A 33 -6.99 -16.91 8.02
C ASP A 33 -7.34 -15.46 7.61
N GLY A 34 -8.53 -15.25 7.03
CA GLY A 34 -8.97 -13.94 6.55
C GLY A 34 -8.94 -12.84 7.60
N VAL A 35 -9.29 -13.16 8.86
CA VAL A 35 -9.25 -12.19 9.96
C VAL A 35 -7.81 -11.83 10.32
N ALA A 36 -6.89 -12.80 10.33
CA ALA A 36 -5.48 -12.55 10.62
C ALA A 36 -4.85 -11.66 9.54
N VAL A 37 -5.07 -11.97 8.26
CA VAL A 37 -4.59 -11.18 7.12
C VAL A 37 -5.14 -9.76 7.18
N MET A 38 -6.43 -9.60 7.50
CA MET A 38 -7.05 -8.28 7.62
C MET A 38 -6.49 -7.48 8.80
N LEU A 39 -6.29 -8.09 9.97
CA LEU A 39 -5.79 -7.37 11.13
C LEU A 39 -4.31 -7.01 11.00
N TRP A 40 -3.46 -7.97 10.63
CA TRP A 40 -2.02 -7.72 10.44
C TRP A 40 -1.75 -6.82 9.25
N GLY A 41 -2.50 -6.99 8.16
CA GLY A 41 -2.48 -6.09 7.01
C GLY A 41 -2.85 -4.66 7.42
N ALA A 42 -3.90 -4.47 8.23
CA ALA A 42 -4.30 -3.15 8.71
C ALA A 42 -3.24 -2.51 9.63
N ILE A 43 -2.68 -3.28 10.56
CA ILE A 43 -1.62 -2.80 11.46
C ILE A 43 -0.41 -2.34 10.65
N ALA A 44 0.12 -3.20 9.79
CA ALA A 44 1.27 -2.88 8.95
C ALA A 44 0.96 -1.71 8.00
N PHE A 45 -0.25 -1.64 7.43
CA PHE A 45 -0.62 -0.55 6.54
C PHE A 45 -0.70 0.79 7.27
N PHE A 46 -1.49 0.92 8.33
CA PHE A 46 -1.75 2.20 8.98
C PHE A 46 -0.58 2.70 9.82
N PHE A 47 0.15 1.80 10.49
CA PHE A 47 1.24 2.18 11.39
C PHE A 47 2.62 2.20 10.73
N ILE A 48 2.79 1.54 9.58
CA ILE A 48 4.09 1.46 8.89
C ILE A 48 4.00 2.07 7.49
N ALA A 49 3.16 1.50 6.62
CA ALA A 49 3.12 1.91 5.22
C ALA A 49 2.66 3.37 5.05
N VAL A 50 1.57 3.79 5.71
CA VAL A 50 1.01 5.15 5.58
C VAL A 50 2.00 6.24 6.04
N PRO A 51 2.65 6.16 7.22
CA PRO A 51 3.68 7.12 7.61
C PRO A 51 4.80 7.22 6.59
N ILE A 52 5.29 6.08 6.07
CA ILE A 52 6.34 6.06 5.06
C ILE A 52 5.84 6.66 3.74
N TYR A 53 4.63 6.33 3.28
CA TYR A 53 4.03 6.91 2.08
C TYR A 53 3.95 8.44 2.18
N LEU A 54 3.51 8.96 3.32
CA LEU A 54 3.45 10.40 3.56
C LEU A 54 4.84 11.05 3.54
N LEU A 55 5.83 10.40 4.16
CA LEU A 55 7.22 10.86 4.15
C LEU A 55 7.78 10.90 2.74
N VAL A 56 7.65 9.79 2.00
CA VAL A 56 8.15 9.62 0.64
C VAL A 56 7.49 10.61 -0.31
N ILE A 57 6.17 10.81 -0.22
CA ILE A 57 5.46 11.84 -1.00
C ILE A 57 5.97 13.24 -0.65
N ARG A 58 6.24 13.53 0.63
CA ARG A 58 6.76 14.83 1.06
C ARG A 58 8.16 15.09 0.51
N VAL A 59 8.99 14.06 0.40
CA VAL A 59 10.31 14.15 -0.26
C VAL A 59 10.14 14.29 -1.77
N ALA A 60 9.33 13.46 -2.41
CA ALA A 60 9.07 13.50 -3.85
C ALA A 60 8.53 14.86 -4.32
N ARG A 61 7.74 15.54 -3.48
CA ARG A 61 7.27 16.93 -3.71
C ARG A 61 8.40 17.92 -3.94
N LYS A 62 9.56 17.72 -3.31
CA LYS A 62 10.73 18.61 -3.42
C LYS A 62 11.53 18.37 -4.71
N CYS A 63 11.46 17.17 -5.29
CA CYS A 63 12.32 16.78 -6.41
C CYS A 63 11.75 17.16 -7.78
N SER A 64 10.44 17.10 -8.00
CA SER A 64 9.80 17.63 -9.23
C SER A 64 8.28 17.62 -9.12
N ASN A 65 7.63 18.66 -9.63
CA ASN A 65 6.17 18.82 -9.54
C ASN A 65 5.43 18.37 -10.81
N LYS A 66 6.14 18.27 -11.94
CA LYS A 66 5.52 18.11 -13.27
C LYS A 66 4.87 16.73 -13.48
N TYR A 67 5.44 15.68 -12.89
CA TYR A 67 4.99 14.29 -13.09
C TYR A 67 4.53 13.61 -11.79
N HIS A 68 3.90 14.39 -10.89
CA HIS A 68 3.47 13.88 -9.58
C HIS A 68 2.52 12.68 -9.68
N TYR A 69 1.69 12.61 -10.73
CA TYR A 69 0.82 11.47 -11.05
C TYR A 69 1.54 10.14 -11.25
N ILE A 70 2.84 10.18 -11.59
CA ILE A 70 3.67 8.99 -11.82
C ILE A 70 4.59 8.78 -10.61
N TYR A 71 5.29 9.83 -10.18
CA TYR A 71 6.28 9.70 -9.12
C TYR A 71 5.68 9.33 -7.77
N TYR A 72 4.52 9.87 -7.39
CA TYR A 72 3.91 9.53 -6.10
C TYR A 72 3.51 8.05 -5.99
N PRO A 73 2.71 7.49 -6.92
CA PRO A 73 2.36 6.08 -6.84
C PRO A 73 3.58 5.17 -6.92
N LEU A 74 4.53 5.43 -7.83
CA LEU A 74 5.75 4.61 -7.91
C LEU A 74 6.56 4.64 -6.61
N SER A 75 6.75 5.83 -6.03
CA SER A 75 7.54 5.94 -4.80
C SER A 75 6.84 5.26 -3.62
N CYS A 76 5.50 5.32 -3.54
CA CYS A 76 4.75 4.57 -2.54
C CYS A 76 4.79 3.05 -2.80
N MET A 77 4.74 2.62 -4.06
CA MET A 77 4.86 1.21 -4.42
C MET A 77 6.18 0.62 -3.92
N PHE A 78 7.31 1.31 -4.09
CA PHE A 78 8.64 0.83 -3.65
C PHE A 78 8.79 0.59 -2.14
N VAL A 79 7.85 1.08 -1.33
CA VAL A 79 7.88 0.88 0.13
C VAL A 79 7.41 -0.53 0.52
N PHE A 80 6.83 -1.30 -0.40
CA PHE A 80 6.18 -2.60 -0.15
C PHE A 80 6.99 -3.59 0.68
N VAL A 81 8.33 -3.60 0.55
CA VAL A 81 9.21 -4.55 1.24
C VAL A 81 9.14 -4.39 2.76
N VAL A 82 9.13 -3.15 3.25
CA VAL A 82 9.21 -2.85 4.69
C VAL A 82 7.99 -3.38 5.48
N PRO A 83 6.74 -3.05 5.11
CA PRO A 83 5.59 -3.57 5.83
C PRO A 83 5.38 -5.07 5.60
N THR A 84 5.79 -5.64 4.46
CA THR A 84 5.76 -7.12 4.30
C THR A 84 6.76 -7.81 5.22
N ALA A 85 7.99 -7.31 5.31
CA ALA A 85 8.99 -7.88 6.22
C ALA A 85 8.53 -7.83 7.68
N PHE A 86 7.86 -6.73 8.08
CA PHE A 86 7.25 -6.63 9.41
C PHE A 86 6.20 -7.73 9.65
N ILE A 87 5.30 -7.98 8.71
CA ILE A 87 4.28 -9.03 8.85
C ILE A 87 4.93 -10.41 8.94
N ALA A 88 5.87 -10.73 8.05
CA ALA A 88 6.54 -12.03 8.03
C ALA A 88 7.23 -12.33 9.39
N MET A 89 7.92 -11.34 9.95
CA MET A 89 8.54 -11.46 11.28
C MET A 89 7.50 -11.55 12.41
N ALA A 90 6.40 -10.80 12.33
CA ALA A 90 5.37 -10.77 13.36
C ALA A 90 4.55 -12.08 13.44
N LEU A 91 4.41 -12.79 12.33
CA LEU A 91 3.77 -14.11 12.26
C LEU A 91 4.70 -15.26 12.66
N GLY A 92 5.94 -14.96 13.08
CA GLY A 92 6.92 -15.96 13.53
C GLY A 92 7.65 -16.69 12.40
N GLY A 93 7.52 -16.21 11.16
CA GLY A 93 8.22 -16.75 10.00
C GLY A 93 9.60 -16.15 9.80
N THR A 94 10.42 -16.81 8.98
CA THR A 94 11.62 -16.22 8.38
C THR A 94 11.21 -15.48 7.12
N PHE A 95 11.58 -14.19 6.99
CA PHE A 95 11.30 -13.42 5.78
C PHE A 95 11.96 -14.06 4.55
N ASP A 96 11.15 -14.67 3.68
CA ASP A 96 11.59 -15.22 2.40
C ASP A 96 11.16 -14.28 1.26
N ILE A 97 12.13 -13.75 0.53
CA ILE A 97 11.90 -12.81 -0.57
C ILE A 97 11.05 -13.46 -1.68
N PHE A 98 11.12 -14.78 -1.84
CA PHE A 98 10.36 -15.52 -2.84
C PHE A 98 9.27 -16.41 -2.22
N GLY A 99 8.97 -16.18 -0.94
CA GLY A 99 7.93 -16.92 -0.23
C GLY A 99 6.54 -16.61 -0.80
N PRO A 100 5.65 -17.62 -0.93
CA PRO A 100 4.30 -17.42 -1.44
C PRO A 100 3.49 -16.39 -0.63
N GLU A 101 3.67 -16.37 0.68
CA GLU A 101 2.98 -15.44 1.59
C GLU A 101 3.47 -14.01 1.39
N GLU A 102 4.78 -13.82 1.28
CA GLU A 102 5.40 -12.53 1.02
C GLU A 102 4.97 -11.98 -0.33
N MET A 103 4.87 -12.80 -1.37
CA MET A 103 4.36 -12.39 -2.68
C MET A 103 2.92 -11.85 -2.61
N LEU A 104 2.07 -12.46 -1.80
CA LEU A 104 0.70 -11.97 -1.57
C LEU A 104 0.73 -10.61 -0.86
N PHE A 105 1.54 -10.44 0.19
CA PHE A 105 1.70 -9.15 0.84
C PHE A 105 2.39 -8.10 -0.05
N TYR A 106 3.29 -8.47 -0.94
CA TYR A 106 3.85 -7.57 -1.95
C TYR A 106 2.73 -7.04 -2.85
N SER A 107 1.86 -7.90 -3.37
CA SER A 107 0.72 -7.48 -4.18
C SER A 107 -0.22 -6.53 -3.42
N PHE A 108 -0.48 -6.82 -2.13
CA PHE A 108 -1.25 -5.95 -1.25
C PHE A 108 -0.62 -4.56 -1.16
N PHE A 109 0.66 -4.47 -0.77
CA PHE A 109 1.30 -3.18 -0.55
C PHE A 109 1.58 -2.41 -1.84
N LEU A 110 1.89 -3.09 -2.95
CA LEU A 110 1.99 -2.47 -4.27
C LEU A 110 0.66 -1.82 -4.68
N ALA A 111 -0.46 -2.54 -4.53
CA ALA A 111 -1.79 -1.99 -4.83
C ALA A 111 -2.16 -0.83 -3.90
N THR A 112 -1.90 -0.94 -2.59
CA THR A 112 -2.15 0.17 -1.67
C THR A 112 -1.29 1.41 -2.01
N GLY A 113 -0.01 1.21 -2.35
CA GLY A 113 0.92 2.28 -2.68
C GLY A 113 0.51 3.01 -3.96
N LEU A 114 0.10 2.26 -4.99
CA LEU A 114 -0.45 2.79 -6.23
C LEU A 114 -1.67 3.67 -5.97
N VAL A 115 -2.68 3.13 -5.28
CA VAL A 115 -3.94 3.85 -5.02
C VAL A 115 -3.72 5.07 -4.13
N PHE A 116 -2.94 4.91 -3.05
CA PHE A 116 -2.64 6.02 -2.14
C PHE A 116 -1.89 7.15 -2.85
N GLY A 117 -0.85 6.82 -3.63
CA GLY A 117 -0.06 7.80 -4.38
C GLY A 117 -0.87 8.51 -5.47
N LEU A 118 -1.74 7.80 -6.18
CA LEU A 118 -2.66 8.39 -7.15
C LEU A 118 -3.65 9.36 -6.48
N MET A 119 -4.30 8.95 -5.39
CA MET A 119 -5.24 9.81 -4.67
C MET A 119 -4.56 11.07 -4.14
N GLN A 120 -3.32 10.96 -3.63
CA GLN A 120 -2.55 12.13 -3.20
C GLN A 120 -2.15 13.04 -4.37
N SER A 121 -1.97 12.48 -5.55
CA SER A 121 -1.73 13.25 -6.78
C SER A 121 -2.96 14.07 -7.16
N PHE A 122 -4.15 13.45 -7.18
CA PHE A 122 -5.42 14.15 -7.45
C PHE A 122 -5.74 15.22 -6.40
N ASN A 123 -5.54 14.91 -5.11
CA ASN A 123 -5.78 15.85 -4.02
C ASN A 123 -4.90 17.11 -4.14
N ARG A 124 -3.67 16.97 -4.63
CA ARG A 124 -2.77 18.10 -4.87
C ARG A 124 -3.27 19.00 -6.00
N ARG A 125 -3.71 18.43 -7.13
CA ARG A 125 -4.28 19.24 -8.23
C ARG A 125 -5.54 19.97 -7.80
N ALA A 126 -6.43 19.31 -7.06
CA ALA A 126 -7.62 19.95 -6.53
C ALA A 126 -7.29 21.13 -5.60
N ALA A 127 -6.24 21.01 -4.79
CA ALA A 127 -5.77 22.11 -3.95
C ALA A 127 -5.16 23.27 -4.76
N ALA A 128 -4.47 22.97 -5.87
CA ALA A 128 -3.92 24.00 -6.76
C ALA A 128 -5.00 24.75 -7.57
N LEU A 129 -6.10 24.07 -7.94
CA LEU A 129 -7.20 24.67 -8.69
C LEU A 129 -8.16 25.50 -7.83
N GLY A 130 -8.25 25.22 -6.52
CA GLY A 130 -9.08 25.99 -5.58
C GLY A 130 -8.39 27.20 -4.95
N GLN A 131 -7.20 27.59 -5.44
CA GLN A 131 -6.45 28.77 -5.02
C GLN A 131 -6.41 29.88 -6.09
N ASN A 132 -7.16 29.72 -7.19
CA ASN A 132 -7.42 30.76 -8.21
C ASN A 132 -8.84 31.29 -8.04
#